data_AF-A0A2N9MP58-F1
#
_entry.id   AF-A0A2N9MP58-F1
#
_cell.length_a   1.000
_cell.length_b   1.000
_cell.length_c   1.000
_cell.angle_alpha   90.00
_cell.angle_beta   90.00
_cell.angle_gamma   90.00
#
_symmetry.space_group_name_H-M   'P 1'
#
loop_
_entity.id
_entity.type
_entity.pdbx_description
1 polymer ?
#
loop_
_entity_poly.entity_id
_entity_poly.type
_entity_poly.pdbx_seq_one_letter_code
_entity_poly.pdbx_strand_id
1 'polypeptide(L)'
;MAHSAVRQGRRKAKKSYTLSAESVAFLETLRRRQHASSASSVLEGILQRARRGTEKRAIEKAVADYYDSCPAEEIEEQARWGEFAMGEFPDEIV
;
A
#
# COMPACT_ATOMS: atom_id res chain seq x y z
N MET A 1 6.00 42.49 9.14
CA MET A 1 5.99 41.53 8.03
C MET A 1 5.32 40.25 8.54
N ALA A 2 4.11 39.97 8.08
CA ALA A 2 3.34 38.80 8.53
C ALA A 2 3.64 37.63 7.59
N HIS A 3 4.23 36.56 8.13
CA HIS A 3 4.34 35.28 7.43
C HIS A 3 2.96 34.61 7.41
N SER A 4 2.21 34.77 6.32
CA SER A 4 1.00 33.99 6.06
C SER A 4 1.34 32.66 5.39
N ALA A 5 1.82 31.72 6.21
CA ALA A 5 1.81 30.31 5.84
C ALA A 5 0.42 29.73 6.10
N VAL A 6 -0.43 29.61 5.06
CA VAL A 6 -1.66 28.80 5.12
C VAL A 6 -1.83 27.99 3.83
N ARG A 7 -1.51 26.70 3.93
CA ARG A 7 -2.13 25.53 3.27
C ARG A 7 -2.75 25.76 1.88
N GLN A 8 -1.99 25.55 0.82
CA GLN A 8 -2.59 25.08 -0.43
C GLN A 8 -2.99 23.61 -0.27
N GLY A 9 -4.21 23.36 0.23
CA GLY A 9 -4.83 22.04 0.11
C GLY A 9 -4.94 21.71 -1.38
N ARG A 10 -4.39 20.56 -1.82
CA ARG A 10 -4.50 20.04 -3.19
C ARG A 10 -5.94 20.17 -3.67
N ARG A 11 -6.21 21.11 -4.58
CA ARG A 11 -7.55 21.32 -5.13
C ARG A 11 -7.94 20.07 -5.92
N LYS A 12 -9.08 19.47 -5.58
CA LYS A 12 -9.63 18.33 -6.33
C LYS A 12 -10.13 18.81 -7.70
N ALA A 13 -9.82 18.07 -8.76
CA ALA A 13 -10.31 18.34 -10.09
C ALA A 13 -11.70 17.70 -10.30
N LYS A 14 -12.62 18.44 -10.94
CA LYS A 14 -13.92 17.90 -11.33
C LYS A 14 -13.80 17.19 -12.68
N LYS A 15 -14.29 15.96 -12.77
CA LYS A 15 -14.40 15.20 -14.01
C LYS A 15 -15.74 14.46 -14.05
N SER A 16 -16.38 14.47 -15.21
CA SER A 16 -17.61 13.71 -15.45
C SER A 16 -17.29 12.42 -16.18
N TYR A 17 -17.94 11.33 -15.76
CA TYR A 17 -17.81 10.00 -16.34
C TYR A 17 -19.20 9.42 -16.57
N THR A 18 -19.36 8.66 -17.65
CA THR A 18 -20.56 7.85 -17.88
C THR A 18 -20.32 6.47 -17.27
N LEU A 19 -21.24 6.02 -16.41
CA LEU A 19 -21.16 4.73 -15.73
C LEU A 19 -22.42 3.91 -16.01
N SER A 20 -22.33 2.58 -15.90
CA SER A 20 -23.52 1.73 -15.95
C SER A 20 -24.44 2.02 -14.77
N ALA A 21 -25.74 1.76 -14.94
CA ALA A 21 -26.73 1.92 -13.86
C ALA A 21 -26.37 1.11 -12.62
N GLU A 22 -25.87 -0.11 -12.82
CA GLU A 22 -25.39 -0.99 -11.75
C GLU A 22 -24.22 -0.36 -10.98
N SER A 23 -23.25 0.23 -11.69
CA SER A 23 -22.09 0.88 -11.06
C SER A 23 -22.51 2.07 -10.20
N VAL A 24 -23.48 2.86 -10.65
CA VAL A 24 -24.03 3.99 -9.89
C VAL A 24 -24.76 3.48 -8.64
N ALA A 25 -25.58 2.43 -8.75
CA ALA A 25 -26.28 1.82 -7.62
C ALA A 25 -25.29 1.25 -6.58
N PHE A 26 -24.21 0.62 -7.05
CA PHE A 26 -23.16 0.11 -6.19
C PHE A 26 -22.41 1.24 -5.47
N LEU A 27 -22.06 2.34 -6.15
CA LEU A 27 -21.44 3.52 -5.52
C LEU A 27 -22.31 4.12 -4.43
N GLU A 28 -23.62 4.23 -4.64
CA GLU A 28 -24.54 4.72 -3.61
C GLU A 28 -24.66 3.75 -2.42
N THR A 29 -24.66 2.45 -2.69
CA THR A 29 -24.64 1.42 -1.63
C THR A 29 -23.37 1.54 -0.78
N LEU A 30 -22.21 1.68 -1.43
CA LEU A 30 -20.93 1.88 -0.77
C LEU A 30 -20.88 3.18 0.03
N ARG A 31 -21.46 4.25 -0.50
CA ARG A 31 -21.57 5.55 0.19
C ARG A 31 -22.34 5.41 1.49
N ARG A 32 -23.50 4.75 1.45
CA ARG A 32 -24.33 4.49 2.64
C ARG A 32 -23.60 3.64 3.66
N ARG A 33 -22.98 2.53 3.23
CA ARG A 33 -22.21 1.62 4.11
C ARG A 33 -21.03 2.31 4.80
N GLN A 34 -20.34 3.22 4.10
CA GLN A 34 -19.17 3.93 4.63
C GLN A 34 -19.54 5.28 5.28
N HIS A 35 -20.82 5.65 5.34
CA HIS A 35 -21.28 6.97 5.78
C HIS A 35 -20.53 8.14 5.10
N ALA A 36 -20.20 7.96 3.82
CA ALA A 36 -19.39 8.91 3.09
C ALA A 36 -20.20 10.15 2.69
N SER A 37 -19.56 11.32 2.78
CA SER A 37 -20.19 12.62 2.47
C SER A 37 -20.68 12.73 1.02
N SER A 38 -20.03 12.04 0.07
CA SER A 38 -20.39 12.06 -1.35
C SER A 38 -19.90 10.81 -2.09
N ALA A 39 -20.49 10.52 -3.25
CA ALA A 39 -20.02 9.50 -4.16
C ALA A 39 -18.56 9.74 -4.62
N SER A 40 -18.17 11.00 -4.83
CA SER A 40 -16.78 11.35 -5.15
C SER A 40 -15.80 11.00 -4.02
N SER A 41 -16.23 11.08 -2.75
CA SER A 41 -15.41 10.64 -1.61
C SER A 41 -15.19 9.13 -1.60
N VAL A 42 -16.23 8.36 -1.96
CA VAL A 42 -16.12 6.89 -2.10
C VAL A 42 -15.17 6.55 -3.24
N LEU A 43 -15.34 7.20 -4.39
CA LEU A 43 -14.49 6.97 -5.56
C LEU A 43 -13.03 7.29 -5.27
N GLU A 44 -12.75 8.42 -4.60
CA GLU A 44 -11.41 8.78 -4.16
C GLU A 44 -10.79 7.68 -3.28
N GLY A 45 -11.55 7.15 -2.33
CA GLY A 45 -11.10 6.03 -1.48
C GLY A 45 -10.81 4.76 -2.27
N ILE A 46 -11.64 4.43 -3.28
CA ILE A 46 -11.40 3.29 -4.17
C ILE A 46 -10.09 3.50 -4.95
N LEU A 47 -9.90 4.68 -5.55
CA LEU A 47 -8.69 5.00 -6.32
C LEU A 47 -7.42 4.95 -5.46
N GLN A 48 -7.49 5.45 -4.23
CA GLN A 48 -6.36 5.38 -3.29
C GLN A 48 -6.03 3.95 -2.90
N ARG A 49 -7.04 3.11 -2.64
CA ARG A 49 -6.83 1.69 -2.35
C ARG A 49 -6.23 0.94 -3.54
N ALA A 50 -6.72 1.21 -4.75
CA ALA A 50 -6.18 0.63 -5.97
C ALA A 50 -4.70 1.01 -6.15
N ARG A 51 -4.36 2.29 -5.97
CA ARG A 51 -2.98 2.78 -6.06
C ARG A 51 -2.06 2.14 -5.02
N ARG A 52 -2.48 2.10 -3.75
CA ARG A 52 -1.71 1.43 -2.69
C ARG A 52 -1.54 -0.05 -2.98
N GLY A 53 -2.57 -0.70 -3.53
CA GLY A 53 -2.50 -2.10 -3.96
C GLY A 53 -1.47 -2.33 -5.05
N THR A 54 -1.39 -1.45 -6.05
CA THR A 54 -0.36 -1.53 -7.10
C THR A 54 1.05 -1.29 -6.56
N GLU A 55 1.21 -0.29 -5.67
CA GLU A 55 2.49 0.01 -5.04
C GLU A 55 2.96 -1.17 -4.16
N LYS A 56 2.06 -1.75 -3.36
CA LYS A 56 2.36 -2.93 -2.55
C LYS A 56 2.82 -4.12 -3.40
N ARG A 57 2.11 -4.42 -4.49
CA ARG A 57 2.49 -5.53 -5.40
C ARG A 57 3.85 -5.31 -6.04
N ALA A 58 4.20 -4.07 -6.38
CA ALA A 58 5.52 -3.76 -6.93
C ALA A 58 6.64 -4.04 -5.90
N ILE A 59 6.41 -3.70 -4.63
CA ILE A 59 7.35 -4.00 -3.55
C ILE A 59 7.45 -5.51 -3.31
N GLU A 60 6.31 -6.20 -3.19
CA GLU A 60 6.26 -7.66 -3.01
C GLU A 60 7.04 -8.37 -4.13
N LYS A 61 6.86 -7.91 -5.38
CA LYS A 61 7.61 -8.41 -6.52
C LYS A 61 9.11 -8.12 -6.42
N ALA A 62 9.52 -6.90 -6.06
CA ALA A 62 10.93 -6.56 -5.91
C ALA A 62 11.62 -7.38 -4.81
N VAL A 63 10.90 -7.65 -3.70
CA VAL A 63 11.38 -8.52 -2.62
C VAL A 63 11.54 -9.96 -3.11
N ALA A 64 10.54 -10.49 -3.80
CA ALA A 64 10.63 -11.84 -4.38
C ALA A 64 11.78 -11.94 -5.39
N ASP A 65 11.86 -11.00 -6.34
CA ASP A 65 12.93 -10.97 -7.35
C ASP A 65 14.33 -10.89 -6.71
N TYR A 66 14.49 -10.16 -5.59
CA TYR A 66 15.76 -10.11 -4.84
C TYR A 66 16.15 -11.47 -4.27
N TYR A 67 15.26 -12.12 -3.53
CA TYR A 67 15.55 -13.43 -2.93
C TYR A 67 15.66 -14.54 -3.98
N ASP A 68 14.89 -14.48 -5.08
CA ASP A 68 15.00 -15.41 -6.21
C ASP A 68 16.34 -15.26 -6.95
N SER A 69 16.93 -14.06 -6.92
CA SER A 69 18.24 -13.79 -7.54
C SER A 69 19.44 -14.11 -6.64
N CYS A 70 19.21 -14.47 -5.37
CA CYS A 70 20.27 -14.68 -4.41
C CYS A 70 21.04 -15.99 -4.75
N PRO A 71 22.37 -15.92 -4.92
CA PRO A 71 23.19 -17.10 -5.18
C PRO A 71 23.07 -18.13 -4.07
N ALA A 72 23.06 -19.42 -4.42
CA ALA A 72 22.97 -20.51 -3.46
C ALA A 72 24.08 -20.46 -2.39
N GLU A 73 25.28 -19.99 -2.77
CA GLU A 73 26.42 -19.82 -1.87
C GLU A 73 26.16 -18.76 -0.79
N GLU A 74 25.51 -17.64 -1.14
CA GLU A 74 25.14 -16.58 -0.19
C GLU A 74 24.05 -17.06 0.78
N ILE A 75 23.09 -17.85 0.28
CA ILE A 75 22.04 -18.46 1.08
C ILE A 75 22.65 -19.45 2.10
N GLU A 76 23.58 -20.29 1.66
CA GLU A 76 24.29 -21.24 2.54
C GLU A 76 25.19 -20.55 3.56
N GLU A 77 25.83 -19.44 3.19
CA GLU A 77 26.60 -18.62 4.14
C GLU A 77 25.68 -18.01 5.21
N GLN A 78 24.55 -17.40 4.82
CA GLN A 78 23.58 -16.86 5.77
C GLN A 78 23.00 -17.94 6.70
N ALA A 79 22.74 -19.15 6.18
CA ALA A 79 22.29 -20.28 7.00
C ALA A 79 23.33 -20.66 8.07
N ARG A 80 24.61 -20.75 7.69
CA ARG A 80 25.71 -21.05 8.62
C ARG A 80 25.89 -19.98 9.70
N TRP A 81 25.75 -18.71 9.34
CA TRP A 81 25.77 -17.61 10.32
C TRP A 81 24.60 -17.68 11.29
N GLY A 82 23.41 -18.08 10.82
CA GLY A 82 22.24 -18.32 11.67
C GLY A 82 22.45 -19.46 12.66
N GLU A 83 22.97 -20.60 12.20
CA GLU A 83 23.31 -21.75 13.05
C GLU A 83 24.35 -21.38 14.10
N PHE A 84 25.39 -20.64 13.70
CA PHE A 84 26.42 -20.15 14.60
C PHE A 84 25.84 -19.23 15.69
N ALA A 85 25.03 -18.24 15.31
CA ALA A 85 24.42 -17.31 16.26
C ALA A 85 23.49 -18.03 17.27
N MET A 86 22.74 -19.03 16.82
CA MET A 86 21.89 -19.85 17.70
C MET A 86 22.71 -20.74 18.66
N GLY A 87 23.92 -21.15 18.26
CA GLY A 87 24.83 -21.92 19.11
C GLY A 87 25.56 -21.08 20.17
N GLU A 88 25.95 -19.85 19.83
CA GLU A 88 26.72 -18.96 20.71
C GLU A 88 25.83 -18.13 21.67
N PHE A 89 24.58 -17.85 21.30
CA PHE A 89 23.64 -17.04 22.09
C PHE A 89 22.30 -17.76 22.34
N PRO A 90 22.29 -18.93 23.00
CA PRO A 90 21.07 -19.72 23.19
C PRO A 90 20.04 -19.03 24.10
N ASP A 91 20.46 -18.12 25.00
CA ASP A 91 19.59 -17.49 26.00
C ASP A 91 19.09 -16.08 25.63
N GLU A 92 19.57 -15.48 24.53
CA GLU A 92 19.17 -14.12 24.10
C GLU A 92 18.00 -14.10 23.11
N ILE A 93 17.53 -15.27 22.68
CA ILE A 93 16.38 -15.43 21.79
C ILE A 93 15.14 -15.80 22.63
N VAL A 94 14.65 -14.86 23.45
CA VAL A 94 13.32 -14.92 24.12
C VAL A 94 12.63 -13.56 24.00
#